data_AF-A0A2V6WSW5-F1
#
_entry.id   AF-A0A2V6WSW5-F1
#
_cell.length_a   1.000
_cell.length_b   1.000
_cell.length_c   1.000
_cell.angle_alpha   90.00
_cell.angle_beta   90.00
_cell.angle_gamma   90.00
#
_symmetry.space_group_name_H-M   'P 1'
#
loop_
_entity.id
_entity.type
_entity.pdbx_description
1 polymer ?
#
loop_
_entity_poly.entity_id
_entity_poly.type
_entity_poly.pdbx_seq_one_letter_code
_entity_poly.pdbx_strand_id
1 'polypeptide(L)'
;ARRSEVDTVVAGVLAAWGAVHILVNNAGWDRPMPFVETTEEFWDKVLAVNLKGPIICTHAVLPPMIAQGYGKIVSVASDAGRVGS
;
A
#
# COMPACT_ATOMS: atom_id res chain seq x y z
N ALA A 1 6.63 -0.69 3.51
CA ALA A 1 6.43 0.39 4.50
C ALA A 1 6.56 -0.17 5.92
N ARG A 2 7.20 0.52 6.86
CA ARG A 2 7.19 0.12 8.27
C ARG A 2 5.91 0.64 8.94
N ARG A 3 5.26 -0.20 9.76
CA ARG A 3 3.96 0.14 10.36
C ARG A 3 4.02 1.42 11.20
N SER A 4 5.04 1.57 12.03
CA SER A 4 5.23 2.75 12.88
C SER A 4 5.34 4.07 12.10
N GLU A 5 5.97 4.04 10.93
CA GLU A 5 6.11 5.22 10.06
C GLU A 5 4.77 5.57 9.43
N VAL A 6 4.02 4.57 8.96
CA VAL A 6 2.68 4.79 8.40
C VAL A 6 1.74 5.34 9.48
N ASP A 7 1.76 4.78 10.68
CA ASP A 7 0.96 5.25 11.81
C ASP A 7 1.28 6.73 12.13
N THR A 8 2.57 7.10 12.08
CA THR A 8 3.02 8.50 12.28
C THR A 8 2.50 9.43 11.18
N VAL A 9 2.56 9.00 9.91
CA VAL A 9 2.03 9.77 8.78
C VAL A 9 0.53 9.97 8.91
N VAL A 10 -0.23 8.91 9.20
CA VAL A 10 -1.68 8.99 9.37
C VAL A 10 -2.05 9.91 10.54
N ALA A 11 -1.33 9.81 11.67
CA ALA A 11 -1.54 10.71 12.81
C ALA A 11 -1.29 12.19 12.42
N GLY A 12 -0.24 12.47 11.65
CA GLY A 12 0.04 13.81 11.14
C GLY A 12 -1.06 14.35 10.22
N VAL A 13 -1.59 13.51 9.33
CA VAL A 13 -2.70 13.85 8.42
C VAL A 13 -3.96 14.18 9.23
N LEU A 14 -4.29 13.35 10.22
CA LEU A 14 -5.44 13.59 11.10
C LEU A 14 -5.27 14.87 11.94
N ALA A 15 -4.07 15.15 12.43
CA ALA A 15 -3.80 16.37 13.19
C ALA A 15 -3.94 17.63 12.32
N ALA A 16 -3.50 17.57 11.06
CA ALA A 16 -3.53 18.72 10.15
C ALA A 16 -4.91 18.97 9.52
N TRP A 17 -5.65 17.90 9.20
CA TRP A 17 -6.87 18.00 8.38
C TRP A 17 -8.11 17.33 8.99
N GLY A 18 -7.99 16.69 10.16
CA GLY A 18 -9.10 16.08 10.90
C GLY A 18 -9.62 14.75 10.34
N ALA A 19 -9.31 14.41 9.08
CA ALA A 19 -9.85 13.24 8.42
C ALA A 19 -8.94 12.69 7.31
N VAL A 20 -9.04 11.38 7.07
CA VAL A 20 -8.53 10.73 5.85
C VAL A 20 -9.73 10.24 5.05
N HIS A 21 -10.04 10.91 3.95
CA HIS A 21 -11.20 10.54 3.12
C HIS A 21 -10.87 9.45 2.10
N ILE A 22 -9.67 9.53 1.52
CA ILE A 22 -9.26 8.65 0.41
C ILE A 22 -7.81 8.21 0.65
N LEU A 23 -7.59 6.90 0.61
CA LEU A 23 -6.26 6.30 0.48
C LEU A 23 -6.07 5.82 -0.96
N VAL A 24 -4.94 6.17 -1.57
CA VAL A 24 -4.51 5.63 -2.85
C VAL A 24 -3.25 4.80 -2.65
N ASN A 25 -3.37 3.48 -2.72
CA ASN A 25 -2.25 2.55 -2.73
C ASN A 25 -1.63 2.53 -4.14
N ASN A 26 -0.76 3.51 -4.41
CA ASN A 26 -0.10 3.68 -5.71
C ASN A 26 1.37 3.26 -5.71
N ALA A 27 2.05 3.28 -4.56
CA ALA A 27 3.46 2.92 -4.50
C ALA A 27 3.65 1.46 -4.96
N GLY A 28 4.48 1.28 -5.98
CA GLY A 28 4.75 -0.02 -6.59
C GLY A 28 6.17 -0.07 -7.16
N TRP A 29 6.73 -1.28 -7.23
CA TRP A 29 8.06 -1.54 -7.78
C TRP A 29 8.10 -2.89 -8.48
N ASP A 30 8.79 -2.96 -9.62
CA ASP A 30 9.09 -4.20 -10.33
C ASP A 30 10.35 -4.01 -11.20
N ARG A 31 10.89 -5.12 -11.71
CA ARG A 31 11.95 -5.13 -12.73
C ARG A 31 11.72 -6.30 -13.70
N PRO A 32 11.60 -6.03 -15.02
CA PRO A 32 11.45 -7.10 -16.01
C PRO A 32 12.70 -7.99 -16.08
N MET A 33 12.50 -9.30 -15.96
CA MET A 33 13.52 -10.33 -16.18
C MET A 33 12.86 -11.72 -16.31
N PRO A 34 13.54 -12.70 -16.94
CA PRO A 34 13.09 -14.08 -16.90
C PRO A 34 12.90 -14.58 -15.46
N PHE A 35 11.82 -15.32 -15.21
CA PHE A 35 11.51 -15.78 -13.85
C PHE A 35 12.64 -16.61 -13.23
N VAL A 36 13.31 -17.43 -14.03
CA VAL A 36 14.44 -18.27 -13.60
C VAL A 36 15.69 -17.48 -13.16
N GLU A 37 15.75 -16.18 -13.47
CA GLU A 37 16.82 -15.29 -13.03
C GLU A 37 16.47 -14.53 -11.75
N THR A 38 15.23 -14.64 -11.24
CA THR A 38 14.80 -13.96 -10.02
C THR A 38 15.40 -14.60 -8.76
N THR A 39 15.49 -13.82 -7.68
CA THR A 39 15.99 -14.28 -6.38
C THR A 39 14.94 -14.08 -5.29
N GLU A 40 15.15 -14.70 -4.12
CA GLU A 40 14.29 -14.53 -2.97
C GLU A 40 14.22 -13.06 -2.52
N GLU A 41 15.35 -12.34 -2.52
CA GLU A 41 15.39 -10.92 -2.18
C GLU A 41 14.58 -10.05 -3.16
N PHE A 42 14.54 -10.45 -4.44
CA PHE A 42 13.70 -9.79 -5.43
C PHE A 42 12.22 -9.98 -5.10
N TRP A 43 11.78 -11.22 -4.81
CA TRP A 43 10.39 -11.50 -4.44
C TRP A 43 9.99 -10.79 -3.15
N ASP A 44 10.86 -10.82 -2.15
CA ASP A 44 10.65 -10.14 -0.88
C ASP A 44 10.43 -8.65 -1.07
N LYS A 45 11.23 -8.01 -1.94
CA LYS A 45 11.05 -6.59 -2.25
C LYS A 45 9.72 -6.33 -2.97
N VAL A 46 9.38 -7.12 -3.98
CA VAL A 46 8.10 -7.00 -4.71
C VAL A 46 6.93 -7.14 -3.74
N LEU A 47 6.94 -8.17 -2.89
CA LEU A 47 5.87 -8.42 -1.91
C LEU A 47 5.83 -7.34 -0.82
N ALA A 48 6.98 -6.88 -0.33
CA ALA A 48 7.07 -5.85 0.70
C ALA A 48 6.51 -4.51 0.23
N VAL A 49 6.73 -4.15 -1.05
CA VAL A 49 6.25 -2.90 -1.64
C VAL A 49 4.82 -3.03 -2.15
N ASN A 50 4.54 -4.00 -3.03
CA ASN A 50 3.31 -4.05 -3.81
C ASN A 50 2.14 -4.73 -3.09
N LEU A 51 2.41 -5.52 -2.04
CA LEU A 51 1.36 -6.24 -1.30
C LEU A 51 1.31 -5.81 0.17
N LYS A 52 2.39 -6.03 0.92
CA LYS A 52 2.44 -5.74 2.36
C LYS A 52 2.32 -4.24 2.63
N GLY A 53 2.91 -3.39 1.79
CA GLY A 53 2.80 -1.94 1.86
C GLY A 53 1.33 -1.47 1.85
N PRO A 54 0.55 -1.75 0.80
CA PRO A 54 -0.87 -1.43 0.73
C PRO A 54 -1.69 -1.96 1.91
N ILE A 55 -1.43 -3.18 2.38
CA ILE A 55 -2.12 -3.74 3.55
C ILE A 55 -1.86 -2.88 4.80
N ILE A 56 -0.60 -2.51 5.05
CA ILE A 56 -0.22 -1.68 6.20
C ILE A 56 -0.88 -0.30 6.12
N CYS A 57 -0.84 0.36 4.95
CA CYS A 57 -1.48 1.67 4.75
C CYS A 57 -2.98 1.60 4.96
N THR A 58 -3.63 0.58 4.39
CA THR A 58 -5.08 0.34 4.53
C THR A 58 -5.44 0.12 5.99
N HIS A 59 -4.69 -0.72 6.70
CA HIS A 59 -4.89 -0.95 8.12
C HIS A 59 -4.81 0.35 8.94
N ALA A 60 -3.86 1.22 8.64
CA ALA A 60 -3.66 2.45 9.41
C ALA A 60 -4.81 3.47 9.23
N VAL A 61 -5.38 3.58 8.03
CA VAL A 61 -6.47 4.53 7.74
C VAL A 61 -7.86 4.00 8.05
N LEU A 62 -8.03 2.67 8.15
CA LEU A 62 -9.34 2.05 8.35
C LEU A 62 -10.05 2.49 9.65
N PRO A 63 -9.40 2.49 10.83
CA PRO A 63 -10.06 2.91 12.06
C PRO A 63 -10.68 4.32 12.02
N PRO A 64 -9.97 5.40 11.61
CA PRO A 64 -10.58 6.71 11.50
C PRO A 64 -11.64 6.80 10.39
N MET A 65 -11.47 6.08 9.27
CA MET A 65 -12.50 5.99 8.22
C MET A 65 -13.80 5.35 8.72
N ILE A 66 -13.71 4.30 9.54
CA ILE A 66 -14.87 3.66 10.17
C ILE A 66 -15.53 4.63 11.15
N ALA A 67 -14.75 5.30 12.00
CA ALA A 67 -15.26 6.23 13.00
C ALA A 67 -16.01 7.42 12.38
N GLN A 68 -15.53 7.95 11.24
CA GLN A 68 -16.20 9.03 10.52
C GLN A 68 -17.36 8.56 9.62
N GLY A 69 -17.58 7.24 9.48
CA GLY A 69 -18.61 6.65 8.62
C GLY A 69 -18.38 6.81 7.12
N TYR A 70 -17.15 7.18 6.71
CA TYR A 70 -16.80 7.41 5.31
C TYR A 70 -15.33 7.03 5.04
N GLY A 71 -15.06 6.49 3.86
CA GLY A 71 -13.70 6.24 3.39
C GLY A 71 -13.71 5.60 2.01
N LYS A 72 -12.69 5.88 1.22
CA LYS A 72 -12.45 5.22 -0.06
C LYS A 72 -11.01 4.73 -0.14
N ILE A 73 -10.83 3.52 -0.62
CA ILE A 73 -9.51 2.93 -0.83
C ILE A 73 -9.41 2.57 -2.31
N VAL A 74 -8.43 3.16 -2.99
CA VAL A 74 -8.11 2.89 -4.38
C VAL A 74 -6.77 2.19 -4.42
N SER A 75 -6.73 0.97 -4.95
CA SER A 75 -5.49 0.23 -5.16
C SER A 75 -5.15 0.21 -6.63
N VAL A 76 -3.96 0.70 -6.97
CA VAL A 76 -3.46 0.70 -8.35
C VAL A 76 -2.83 -0.67 -8.62
N ALA A 77 -3.53 -1.48 -9.41
CA ALA A 77 -3.04 -2.77 -9.88
C ALA A 77 -2.38 -2.63 -11.27
N SER A 78 -1.97 -3.76 -11.85
CA SER A 78 -1.41 -3.84 -13.20
C SER A 78 -2.13 -4.90 -14.01
N ASP A 79 -2.16 -4.75 -15.34
CA ASP A 79 -2.67 -5.78 -16.24
C ASP A 79 -1.91 -7.10 -16.11
N ALA A 80 -0.63 -7.04 -15.75
CA ALA A 80 0.20 -8.21 -15.45
C ALA A 80 -0.38 -9.09 -14.32
N GLY A 81 -1.12 -8.50 -13.37
CA GLY A 81 -1.83 -9.26 -12.33
C GLY A 81 -2.99 -10.09 -12.87
N ARG A 82 -3.47 -9.79 -14.07
CA ARG A 82 -4.58 -10.47 -14.76
C ARG A 82 -4.09 -11.42 -15.83
N VAL A 83 -3.08 -11.04 -16.61
CA VAL A 83 -2.63 -11.79 -17.80
C VAL A 83 -1.26 -12.46 -17.65
N GLY A 84 -0.56 -12.21 -16.54
CA GLY A 84 0.82 -12.65 -16.34
C GLY A 84 1.85 -11.62 -16.82
N SER A 85 3.09 -11.81 -16.36
CA SER A 85 4.25 -10.99 -16.72
C SER A 85 4.92 -11.46 -18.01
#